data_AF-A0A1H4A8C5-F1
#
_entry.id   AF-A0A1H4A8C5-F1
#
_cell.length_a   1.000
_cell.length_b   1.000
_cell.length_c   1.000
_cell.angle_alpha   90.00
_cell.angle_beta   90.00
_cell.angle_gamma   90.00
#
_symmetry.space_group_name_H-M   'P 1'
#
loop_
_entity.id
_entity.type
_entity.pdbx_description
1 polymer ?
#
loop_
_entity_poly.entity_id
_entity_poly.type
_entity_poly.pdbx_seq_one_letter_code
_entity_poly.pdbx_strand_id
1 'polypeptide(L)' 'MSREELIKNLIQYAALAFKVDASTLTEDTNLNELGTSSVQRVAMSAAIENEYDVMIPVARFGNFETISKLADFVMDEAE' A
#
# COMPACT_ATOMS: atom_id res chain seq x y z
N MET A 1 9.64 -0.34 13.03
CA MET A 1 8.74 -1.45 12.65
C MET A 1 9.53 -2.45 11.82
N SER A 2 9.10 -3.71 11.71
CA SER A 2 9.74 -4.68 10.79
C SER A 2 9.04 -4.66 9.42
N ARG A 3 9.80 -4.86 8.34
CA ARG A 3 9.26 -4.93 6.97
C ARG A 3 8.08 -5.90 6.84
N GLU A 4 8.19 -7.09 7.44
CA GLU A 4 7.15 -8.12 7.43
C GLU A 4 5.84 -7.66 8.06
N GLU A 5 5.91 -6.91 9.17
CA GLU A 5 4.72 -6.38 9.84
C GLU A 5 4.09 -5.25 9.03
N LEU A 6 4.91 -4.40 8.41
CA LEU A 6 4.43 -3.39 7.48
C LEU A 6 3.72 -4.02 6.28
N ILE A 7 4.29 -5.05 5.66
CA ILE A 7 3.67 -5.76 4.54
C ILE A 7 2.31 -6.32 4.93
N LYS A 8 2.18 -6.95 6.11
CA LYS A 8 0.88 -7.45 6.60
C LYS A 8 -0.14 -6.32 6.74
N ASN A 9 0.25 -5.19 7.30
CA ASN A 9 -0.63 -4.04 7.45
C ASN A 9 -1.04 -3.46 6.09
N LEU A 10 -0.09 -3.31 5.16
CA LEU A 10 -0.35 -2.87 3.79
C LEU A 10 -1.29 -3.81 3.04
N ILE A 11 -1.16 -5.13 3.24
CA ILE A 11 -2.11 -6.12 2.70
C ILE A 11 -3.51 -5.89 3.27
N GLN A 12 -3.65 -5.63 4.57
CA GLN A 12 -4.95 -5.31 5.18
C GLN A 12 -5.53 -4.01 4.60
N TYR A 13 -4.73 -2.95 4.48
CA TYR A 13 -5.18 -1.69 3.89
C TYR A 13 -5.56 -1.85 2.42
N ALA A 14 -4.80 -2.61 1.63
CA ALA A 14 -5.12 -2.95 0.26
C ALA A 14 -6.44 -3.72 0.18
N ALA A 15 -6.62 -4.76 1.00
CA ALA A 15 -7.84 -5.54 1.06
C ALA A 15 -9.07 -4.66 1.34
N LEU A 16 -8.97 -3.76 2.32
CA LEU A 16 -10.05 -2.82 2.67
C LEU A 16 -10.31 -1.78 1.56
N ALA A 17 -9.26 -1.20 0.99
CA ALA A 17 -9.37 -0.19 -0.05
C ALA A 17 -9.91 -0.77 -1.37
N PHE A 18 -9.43 -1.94 -1.77
CA PHE A 18 -9.82 -2.61 -3.01
C PHE A 18 -11.03 -3.52 -2.86
N LYS A 19 -11.53 -3.71 -1.62
CA LYS A 19 -12.65 -4.61 -1.29
C LYS A 19 -12.40 -6.05 -1.77
N VAL A 20 -11.20 -6.54 -1.52
CA VAL A 20 -10.76 -7.90 -1.81
C VAL A 20 -10.32 -8.60 -0.53
N ASP A 21 -10.24 -9.92 -0.54
CA ASP A 21 -9.78 -10.68 0.61
C ASP A 21 -8.28 -10.52 0.82
N ALA A 22 -7.85 -10.08 2.01
CA ALA A 22 -6.42 -9.98 2.36
C ALA A 22 -5.68 -11.32 2.21
N SER A 23 -6.37 -12.44 2.39
CA SER A 23 -5.81 -13.79 2.23
C SER A 23 -5.43 -14.14 0.79
N THR A 24 -5.93 -13.41 -0.20
CA THR A 24 -5.56 -13.60 -1.61
C THR A 24 -4.43 -12.67 -2.03
N LEU A 25 -4.04 -11.72 -1.17
CA LEU A 25 -2.99 -10.76 -1.41
C LEU A 25 -1.67 -11.24 -0.80
N THR A 26 -0.59 -10.86 -1.45
CA THR A 26 0.80 -11.15 -1.09
C THR A 26 1.67 -9.93 -1.35
N GLU A 27 2.92 -9.95 -0.90
CA GLU A 27 3.84 -8.83 -1.16
C GLU A 27 4.11 -8.58 -2.66
N ASP A 28 4.04 -9.63 -3.48
CA ASP A 28 4.19 -9.58 -4.95
C ASP A 28 2.92 -9.15 -5.68
N THR A 29 1.81 -8.98 -4.97
CA THR A 29 0.55 -8.58 -5.57
C THR A 29 0.68 -7.22 -6.23
N ASN A 30 0.23 -7.15 -7.48
CA ASN A 30 0.27 -5.94 -8.27
C ASN A 30 -0.85 -4.96 -7.87
N LEU A 31 -0.47 -3.84 -7.26
CA LEU A 31 -1.39 -2.78 -6.83
C LEU A 31 -2.03 -2.06 -8.01
N ASN A 32 -1.36 -2.01 -9.17
CA ASN A 32 -1.93 -1.43 -10.39
C ASN A 32 -3.04 -2.32 -10.98
N GLU A 33 -3.00 -3.62 -10.75
CA GLU A 33 -4.05 -4.56 -11.18
C GLU A 33 -5.24 -4.58 -10.22
N LEU A 34 -5.00 -4.41 -8.92
CA LEU A 34 -6.06 -4.30 -7.91
C LEU A 34 -6.78 -2.95 -7.95
N GLY A 35 -6.01 -1.87 -8.12
CA GLY A 35 -6.42 -0.50 -7.91
C GLY A 35 -6.64 0.27 -9.19
N THR A 36 -7.72 -0.05 -9.90
CA THR A 36 -8.04 0.60 -11.18
C THR A 36 -8.63 2.01 -10.99
N SER A 37 -9.28 2.28 -9.84
CA SER A 37 -9.89 3.58 -9.57
C SER A 37 -8.99 4.53 -8.77
N SER A 38 -8.94 5.80 -9.17
CA SER A 38 -8.18 6.84 -8.47
C SER A 38 -8.62 7.01 -7.01
N VAL A 39 -9.88 6.72 -6.68
CA VAL A 39 -10.42 6.81 -5.31
C VAL A 39 -9.80 5.77 -4.40
N GLN A 40 -9.63 4.52 -4.86
CA GLN A 40 -9.03 3.45 -4.05
C GLN A 40 -7.55 3.72 -3.78
N ARG A 41 -6.82 4.22 -4.77
CA ARG A 41 -5.41 4.62 -4.60
C ARG A 41 -5.25 5.74 -3.58
N VAL A 42 -6.12 6.74 -3.62
CA VAL A 42 -6.16 7.83 -2.62
C VAL A 42 -6.50 7.29 -1.24
N ALA A 43 -7.51 6.42 -1.12
CA ALA A 43 -7.91 5.83 0.17
C ALA A 43 -6.77 4.99 0.79
N MET A 44 -6.08 4.19 -0.02
CA MET A 44 -4.94 3.41 0.45
C MET A 44 -3.77 4.31 0.86
N SER A 45 -3.42 5.31 0.04
CA SER A 45 -2.35 6.27 0.38
C SER A 45 -2.68 6.96 1.70
N ALA A 46 -3.87 7.55 1.83
CA ALA A 46 -4.29 8.26 3.04
C ALA A 46 -4.29 7.38 4.30
N ALA A 47 -4.65 6.09 4.19
CA ALA A 47 -4.60 5.16 5.32
C ALA A 47 -3.16 4.94 5.81
N ILE A 48 -2.22 4.82 4.88
CA ILE A 48 -0.80 4.60 5.17
C ILE A 48 -0.16 5.88 5.71
N GLU A 49 -0.42 7.03 5.06
CA GLU A 49 0.06 8.34 5.50
C GLU A 49 -0.41 8.65 6.93
N ASN A 50 -1.66 8.36 7.26
CA ASN A 50 -2.20 8.60 8.61
C ASN A 50 -1.64 7.65 9.68
N GLU A 51 -1.26 6.42 9.32
CA GLU A 51 -0.72 5.45 10.30
C GLU A 51 0.79 5.63 10.53
N TYR A 52 1.54 5.88 9.46
CA TYR A 52 3.00 5.89 9.47
C TYR A 52 3.62 7.29 9.39
N ASP A 53 2.80 8.34 9.35
CA ASP A 53 3.23 9.75 9.21
C ASP A 53 4.13 10.00 7.99
N VAL A 54 3.90 9.22 6.92
CA VAL A 54 4.61 9.33 5.64
C VAL A 54 3.80 10.16 4.65
N MET A 55 4.44 10.64 3.58
CA MET A 55 3.77 11.26 2.45
C MET A 55 3.93 10.39 1.20
N ILE A 56 2.83 9.88 0.66
CA ILE A 56 2.80 9.04 -0.54
C ILE A 56 2.18 9.87 -1.68
N PRO A 57 3.01 10.41 -2.60
CA PRO A 57 2.46 11.17 -3.72
C PRO A 57 1.61 10.23 -4.59
N VAL A 58 0.32 10.54 -4.73
CA VAL A 58 -0.60 9.76 -5.57
C VAL A 58 -0.09 9.65 -7.02
N ALA A 59 0.64 10.67 -7.50
CA ALA A 59 1.32 10.66 -8.80
C ALA A 59 2.43 9.59 -8.92
N ARG A 60 3.09 9.23 -7.81
CA ARG A 60 4.06 8.15 -7.74
C ARG A 60 3.43 6.80 -7.38
N PHE A 61 2.15 6.78 -6.99
CA PHE A 61 1.48 5.53 -6.59
C PHE A 61 1.57 4.46 -7.69
N GLY A 62 1.43 4.85 -8.96
CA GLY A 62 1.57 3.93 -10.09
C GLY A 62 2.98 3.33 -10.27
N ASN A 63 4.01 3.94 -9.68
CA ASN A 63 5.38 3.41 -9.68
C ASN A 63 5.55 2.29 -8.63
N PHE A 64 4.71 2.25 -7.61
CA PHE A 64 4.68 1.18 -6.62
C PHE A 64 3.84 0.02 -7.18
N GLU A 65 4.44 -0.72 -8.11
CA GLU A 65 3.77 -1.84 -8.77
C GLU A 65 3.28 -2.90 -7.78
N THR A 66 4.02 -3.17 -6.70
CA THR A 66 3.67 -4.20 -5.72
C THR A 66 3.61 -3.68 -4.30
N ILE A 67 2.95 -4.42 -3.41
CA ILE A 67 2.91 -4.12 -1.98
C ILE A 67 4.33 -4.07 -1.39
N SER A 68 5.23 -4.95 -1.82
CA SER A 68 6.64 -4.96 -1.38
C SER A 68 7.34 -3.63 -1.71
N LYS A 69 7.16 -3.10 -2.94
CA LYS A 69 7.73 -1.80 -3.33
C LYS A 69 7.16 -0.63 -2.52
N LEU A 70 5.86 -0.67 -2.21
CA LEU A 70 5.22 0.33 -1.37
C LEU A 70 5.75 0.25 0.07
N ALA A 71 5.95 -0.97 0.59
CA ALA A 71 6.51 -1.20 1.92
C ALA A 71 7.93 -0.65 2.03
N ASP A 72 8.77 -0.87 1.02
CA ASP A 72 10.13 -0.34 0.99
C ASP A 72 10.14 1.19 1.02
N PHE A 73 9.28 1.85 0.25
CA PHE A 73 9.14 3.30 0.26
C PHE A 73 8.69 3.83 1.63
N VAL A 74 7.66 3.21 2.22
CA VAL A 74 7.15 3.62 3.53
C VAL A 74 8.20 3.42 4.62
N MET A 75 8.98 2.33 4.57
CA MET A 75 10.08 2.14 5.53
C MET A 75 11.21 3.16 5.37
N ASP A 76 11.53 3.56 4.13
CA ASP A 76 12.57 4.57 3.83
C ASP A 76 12.14 5.97 4.30
N GLU A 77 10.86 6.32 4.12
CA GLU A 77 10.32 7.64 4.53
C GLU A 77 9.97 7.72 6.02
N ALA A 78 9.63 6.59 6.67
CA ALA A 78 9.31 6.54 8.10
C ALA A 78 10.54 6.51 9.03
N GLU A 79 11.73 6.83 8.50
CA GLU A 79 13.00 6.88 9.23
C GLU A 79 13.21 8.18 10.04
#